data_AF-A0AAD5KHG7-F1
#
_entry.id   AF-A0AAD5KHG7-F1
#
_cell.length_a   1.000
_cell.length_b   1.000
_cell.length_c   1.000
_cell.angle_alpha   90.00
_cell.angle_beta   90.00
_cell.angle_gamma   90.00
#
_symmetry.space_group_name_H-M   'P 1'
#
loop_
_entity.id
_entity.type
_entity.pdbx_description
1 polymer ?
#
loop_
_entity_poly.entity_id
_entity_poly.type
_entity_poly.pdbx_seq_one_letter_code
_entity_poly.pdbx_strand_id
1 'polypeptide(L)'
;MPQEFCVHKCYSCSMFQVHILKKSSNKWTCKMCGEKQSVNKVFGQGSAKDCREHVQKLNLLKGMSAEPVEHENEQDNKNKKKELCSLDNDDCKHVPKDPACSDVPLMKVSKWECFLNSDSDIE
;
A
#
# COMPACT_ATOMS: atom_id res chain seq x y z
N MET A 1 9.36 5.48 -13.39
CA MET A 1 9.14 6.57 -12.41
C MET A 1 8.55 5.96 -11.15
N PRO A 2 9.04 6.30 -9.94
CA PRO A 2 8.47 5.79 -8.70
C PRO A 2 6.99 6.19 -8.57
N GLN A 3 6.15 5.25 -8.12
CA GLN A 3 4.74 5.53 -7.87
C GLN A 3 4.60 6.24 -6.53
N GLU A 4 3.98 7.42 -6.53
CA GLU A 4 3.72 8.18 -5.31
C GLU A 4 2.39 7.76 -4.66
N PHE A 5 2.37 7.79 -3.34
CA PHE A 5 1.20 7.46 -2.52
C PHE A 5 0.86 8.66 -1.64
N CYS A 6 -0.43 8.84 -1.37
CA CYS A 6 -0.94 9.84 -0.44
C CYS A 6 -1.88 9.21 0.59
N VAL A 7 -2.08 9.92 1.68
CA VAL A 7 -3.02 9.58 2.75
C VAL A 7 -4.14 10.60 2.78
N HIS A 8 -5.38 10.14 2.79
CA HIS A 8 -6.57 10.99 2.85
C HIS A 8 -7.59 10.48 3.89
N LYS A 9 -8.42 11.39 4.40
CA LYS A 9 -9.52 11.08 5.33
C LYS A 9 -10.84 10.96 4.57
N CYS A 10 -11.59 9.88 4.81
CA CYS A 10 -12.93 9.71 4.26
C CYS A 10 -13.89 10.76 4.84
N TYR A 11 -14.73 11.42 4.03
CA TYR A 11 -15.69 12.40 4.57
C TYR A 11 -16.79 11.74 5.43
N SER A 12 -17.23 10.53 5.03
CA SER A 12 -18.35 9.83 5.66
C SER A 12 -17.91 9.07 6.92
N CYS A 13 -17.10 8.01 6.77
CA CYS A 13 -16.65 7.22 7.92
C CYS A 13 -15.44 7.81 8.66
N SER A 14 -14.88 8.94 8.19
CA SER A 14 -13.70 9.58 8.80
C SER A 14 -12.47 8.67 8.94
N MET A 15 -12.38 7.56 8.19
CA MET A 15 -11.23 6.66 8.18
C MET A 15 -10.12 7.19 7.28
N PHE A 16 -8.88 7.07 7.73
CA PHE A 16 -7.71 7.38 6.94
C PHE A 16 -7.34 6.20 6.04
N GLN A 17 -6.99 6.48 4.78
CA GLN A 17 -6.68 5.47 3.78
C GLN A 17 -5.54 5.92 2.88
N VAL A 18 -4.78 4.93 2.39
CA VAL A 18 -3.70 5.15 1.41
C VAL A 18 -4.28 5.06 0.00
N HIS A 19 -3.92 6.02 -0.85
CA HIS A 19 -4.23 6.01 -2.27
C HIS A 19 -3.00 6.29 -3.12
N ILE A 20 -3.04 5.77 -4.34
CA ILE A 20 -2.01 5.98 -5.34
C ILE A 20 -2.28 7.32 -6.01
N LEU A 21 -1.31 8.23 -6.00
CA LEU A 21 -1.44 9.52 -6.67
C LEU A 21 -1.42 9.30 -8.19
N LYS A 22 -2.55 9.60 -8.83
CA LYS A 22 -2.69 9.60 -10.28
C LYS A 22 -2.76 11.04 -10.75
N LYS A 23 -1.86 11.41 -11.67
CA LYS A 23 -1.78 12.77 -12.24
C LYS A 23 -3.10 13.24 -12.87
N SER A 24 -3.93 12.31 -13.35
CA SER A 24 -5.17 12.58 -14.08
C SER A 24 -6.46 12.39 -13.27
N SER A 25 -6.40 11.84 -12.05
CA SER A 25 -7.61 11.51 -11.28
C SER A 25 -7.47 11.88 -9.81
N ASN A 26 -8.28 12.84 -9.39
CA ASN A 26 -8.45 13.22 -7.99
C ASN A 26 -9.64 12.51 -7.33
N LYS A 27 -10.17 11.43 -7.92
CA LYS A 27 -11.29 10.66 -7.39
C LYS A 27 -10.83 9.31 -6.81
N TRP A 28 -11.40 8.93 -5.68
CA TRP A 28 -11.16 7.66 -5.00
C TRP A 28 -12.46 7.14 -4.36
N THR A 29 -12.48 5.85 -4.01
CA THR A 29 -13.62 5.22 -3.32
C THR A 29 -13.16 4.70 -1.98
N CYS A 30 -13.88 5.03 -0.93
CA CYS A 30 -13.60 4.55 0.41
C CYS A 30 -13.82 3.04 0.50
N LYS A 31 -12.79 2.29 0.88
CA LYS A 31 -12.89 0.83 1.00
C LYS A 31 -13.70 0.36 2.21
N MET A 32 -13.89 1.23 3.21
CA MET A 32 -14.62 0.90 4.44
C MET A 32 -16.12 1.15 4.30
N CYS A 33 -16.52 2.28 3.71
CA CYS A 33 -17.94 2.66 3.60
C CYS A 33 -18.47 2.71 2.16
N GLY A 34 -17.63 2.45 1.15
CA GLY A 34 -18.04 2.39 -0.27
C GLY A 34 -18.23 3.76 -0.96
N GLU A 35 -18.09 4.85 -0.22
CA GLU A 35 -18.42 6.18 -0.73
C GLU A 35 -17.41 6.71 -1.75
N LYS A 36 -17.87 7.30 -2.85
CA LYS A 36 -17.03 7.90 -3.90
C LYS A 36 -16.71 9.35 -3.56
N GLN A 37 -15.43 9.70 -3.54
CA GLN A 37 -14.95 10.97 -2.99
C GLN A 37 -13.84 11.56 -3.85
N SER A 38 -13.69 12.88 -3.80
CA SER A 38 -12.49 13.55 -4.29
C SER A 38 -11.41 13.61 -3.20
N VAL A 39 -10.15 13.66 -3.61
CA VAL A 39 -9.04 13.98 -2.70
C VAL A 39 -9.10 15.49 -2.44
N ASN A 40 -9.54 15.89 -1.25
CA ASN A 40 -9.62 17.30 -0.84
C ASN A 40 -8.37 17.70 -0.04
N LYS A 41 -8.08 17.02 1.07
CA LYS A 41 -6.90 17.24 1.90
C LYS A 41 -6.00 16.00 1.92
N VAL A 42 -4.72 16.22 1.67
CA VAL A 42 -3.67 15.21 1.81
C VAL A 42 -3.02 15.35 3.19
N PHE A 43 -3.03 14.27 3.96
CA PHE A 43 -2.48 14.21 5.32
C PHE A 43 -1.04 13.70 5.36
N GLY A 44 -0.57 13.09 4.28
CA GLY A 44 0.80 12.65 4.09
C GLY A 44 1.01 12.14 2.67
N GLN A 45 2.25 12.23 2.18
CA GLN A 45 2.64 11.75 0.85
C GLN A 45 4.05 11.15 0.93
N GLY A 46 4.30 10.07 0.21
CA GLY A 46 5.62 9.45 0.19
C GLY A 46 5.58 8.02 -0.34
N SER A 47 6.47 7.18 0.20
CA SER A 47 6.53 5.77 -0.16
C SER A 47 5.30 5.02 0.36
N ALA A 48 5.00 3.87 -0.25
CA ALA A 48 3.90 3.03 0.18
C ALA A 48 4.05 2.55 1.63
N LYS A 49 5.30 2.34 2.08
CA LYS A 49 5.59 1.91 3.47
C LYS A 49 5.23 3.01 4.46
N ASP A 50 5.76 4.21 4.24
CA ASP A 50 5.55 5.35 5.14
C ASP A 50 4.06 5.73 5.20
N CYS A 51 3.36 5.70 4.06
CA CYS A 51 1.93 5.99 4.02
C CYS A 51 1.11 4.95 4.80
N ARG A 52 1.47 3.66 4.73
CA ARG A 52 0.78 2.61 5.51
C ARG A 52 1.00 2.79 7.01
N GLU A 53 2.23 3.06 7.43
CA GLU A 53 2.56 3.31 8.84
C GLU A 53 1.84 4.56 9.36
N HIS A 54 1.76 5.61 8.54
CA HIS A 54 1.04 6.84 8.90
C HIS A 54 -0.46 6.60 9.05
N VAL A 55 -1.09 5.87 8.12
CA VAL A 55 -2.51 5.50 8.23
C VAL A 55 -2.81 4.66 9.47
N GLN A 56 -1.93 3.71 9.81
CA GLN A 56 -2.07 2.91 11.03
C GLN A 56 -2.08 3.80 12.27
N LYS A 57 -1.13 4.74 12.38
CA LYS A 57 -1.09 5.70 13.49
C LYS A 57 -2.36 6.54 13.55
N LEU A 58 -2.75 7.18 12.44
CA LEU A 58 -3.92 8.06 12.40
C LEU A 58 -5.23 7.36 12.76
N ASN A 59 -5.44 6.14 12.27
CA ASN A 59 -6.65 5.38 12.59
C ASN A 59 -6.63 4.86 14.04
N LEU A 60 -5.44 4.53 14.59
CA LEU A 60 -5.29 4.16 15.99
C LEU A 60 -5.64 5.35 16.91
N LEU A 61 -5.05 6.51 16.64
CA LEU A 61 -5.36 7.78 17.32
C LEU A 61 -6.85 8.10 17.27
N LYS A 62 -7.48 7.96 16.12
CA LYS A 62 -8.93 8.16 15.99
C LYS A 62 -9.75 7.18 16.83
N GLY A 63 -9.35 5.91 16.89
CA GLY A 63 -10.01 4.90 17.72
C GLY A 63 -9.90 5.22 19.22
N MET A 64 -8.79 5.87 19.62
CA MET A 64 -8.57 6.35 20.99
C MET A 64 -9.32 7.66 21.27
N SER A 65 -9.39 8.57 20.29
CA SER A 65 -10.01 9.89 20.36
C SER A 65 -11.50 9.89 19.95
N ALA A 66 -12.17 8.75 20.01
CA ALA A 66 -13.64 8.74 19.96
C ALA A 66 -14.26 9.39 21.21
N GLU A 67 -13.43 9.78 22.18
CA GLU A 67 -13.70 10.84 23.17
C GLU A 67 -13.41 12.22 22.53
N PRO A 68 -14.31 13.22 22.65
CA PRO A 68 -14.33 14.37 21.76
C PRO A 68 -13.20 15.37 22.04
N VAL A 69 -12.20 15.49 21.17
CA VAL A 69 -11.34 16.70 21.06
C VAL A 69 -10.91 16.97 19.61
N GLU A 70 -10.86 18.27 19.31
CA GLU A 70 -10.78 18.94 18.03
C GLU A 70 -9.33 19.05 17.48
N HIS A 71 -9.24 19.16 16.15
CA HIS A 71 -8.13 19.65 15.31
C HIS A 71 -6.73 19.86 15.91
N GLU A 72 -5.75 19.07 15.48
CA GLU A 72 -4.35 19.53 15.39
C GLU A 72 -3.68 19.05 14.09
N ASN A 73 -3.03 20.00 13.42
CA ASN A 73 -2.30 19.84 12.18
C ASN A 73 -0.84 20.11 12.56
N GLU A 74 -0.05 19.07 12.83
CA GLU A 74 1.34 19.26 13.27
C GLU A 74 2.31 18.37 12.47
N GLN A 75 3.01 19.03 11.55
CA GLN A 75 4.30 18.59 11.07
C GLN A 75 5.32 18.99 12.17
N ASP A 76 6.00 18.04 12.83
CA ASP A 76 7.46 18.12 13.09
C ASP A 76 8.06 16.91 13.85
N ASN A 77 8.96 16.20 13.16
CA ASN A 77 10.34 15.81 13.53
C ASN A 77 10.78 15.55 15.00
N LYS A 78 11.25 14.31 15.32
CA LYS A 78 12.69 13.94 15.53
C LYS A 78 12.92 12.59 16.26
N ASN A 79 13.64 11.70 15.56
CA ASN A 79 14.82 10.94 16.01
C ASN A 79 14.80 10.05 17.28
N LYS A 80 14.87 8.72 17.07
CA LYS A 80 15.76 7.84 17.85
C LYS A 80 16.55 6.92 16.89
N LYS A 81 17.86 7.08 16.95
CA LYS A 81 18.91 6.67 16.00
C LYS A 81 19.58 5.35 16.43
N LYS A 82 19.86 4.50 15.43
CA LYS A 82 20.92 3.47 15.26
C LYS A 82 21.15 2.39 16.33
N GLU A 83 21.14 1.13 15.89
CA GLU A 83 22.30 0.20 15.73
C GLU A 83 21.88 -0.87 14.69
N LEU A 84 22.25 -0.77 13.40
CA LEU A 84 23.44 -1.29 12.69
C LEU A 84 23.75 -2.80 12.89
N CYS A 85 23.66 -3.57 11.80
CA CYS A 85 24.71 -4.52 11.43
C CYS A 85 25.00 -4.35 9.93
N SER A 86 26.16 -3.79 9.62
CA SER A 86 26.80 -3.79 8.32
C SER A 86 27.33 -5.19 8.02
N LEU A 87 27.21 -5.65 6.76
CA LEU A 87 28.31 -6.31 6.08
C LEU A 87 28.27 -5.89 4.61
N ASP A 88 29.43 -5.42 4.17
CA ASP A 88 29.68 -4.64 2.99
C ASP A 88 30.08 -5.50 1.77
N ASN A 89 30.16 -4.81 0.62
CA ASN A 89 30.97 -5.06 -0.57
C ASN A 89 30.30 -5.71 -1.80
N ASP A 90 30.06 -4.81 -2.76
CA ASP A 90 30.69 -4.76 -4.08
C ASP A 90 30.62 -5.94 -5.08
N ASP A 91 30.28 -5.50 -6.29
CA ASP A 91 30.81 -5.92 -7.59
C ASP A 91 30.10 -7.00 -8.40
N CYS A 92 30.03 -6.68 -9.68
CA CYS A 92 29.34 -7.36 -10.76
C CYS A 92 30.03 -8.66 -11.20
N LYS A 93 29.29 -9.41 -12.03
CA LYS A 93 29.73 -10.46 -12.99
C LYS A 93 29.79 -11.91 -12.47
N HIS A 94 28.76 -12.69 -12.84
CA HIS A 94 29.00 -13.93 -13.59
C HIS A 94 27.77 -14.42 -14.35
N VAL A 95 27.87 -14.37 -15.68
CA VAL A 95 27.15 -15.21 -16.66
C VAL A 95 28.05 -16.42 -16.93
N PRO A 96 27.54 -17.67 -16.97
CA PRO A 96 27.54 -18.46 -18.23
C PRO A 96 26.36 -19.47 -18.32
N LYS A 97 25.89 -20.05 -19.44
CA LYS A 97 26.05 -19.99 -20.91
C LYS A 97 24.88 -20.81 -21.50
N ASP A 98 24.47 -20.53 -22.73
CA ASP A 98 23.27 -21.02 -23.46
C ASP A 98 23.22 -22.55 -23.77
N PRO A 99 22.10 -23.09 -24.31
CA PRO A 99 21.98 -23.16 -25.77
C PRO A 99 20.58 -22.82 -26.36
N ALA A 100 20.58 -22.34 -27.60
CA ALA A 100 19.45 -21.80 -28.37
C ALA A 100 18.46 -22.85 -28.94
N CYS A 101 17.18 -22.48 -29.16
CA CYS A 101 16.50 -22.39 -30.49
C CYS A 101 14.94 -22.30 -30.39
N SER A 102 14.36 -21.31 -31.10
CA SER A 102 13.01 -21.17 -31.73
C SER A 102 11.68 -21.58 -31.05
N ASP A 103 10.81 -20.57 -30.88
CA ASP A 103 9.34 -20.45 -31.06
C ASP A 103 8.31 -21.49 -30.49
N VAL A 104 7.47 -20.96 -29.57
CA VAL A 104 6.08 -21.27 -29.06
C VAL A 104 5.22 -22.39 -29.70
N PRO A 105 4.11 -22.91 -29.08
CA PRO A 105 3.35 -22.46 -27.88
C PRO A 105 2.86 -23.56 -26.87
N LEU A 106 2.60 -23.24 -25.59
CA LEU A 106 1.94 -24.14 -24.60
C LEU A 106 0.82 -23.42 -23.82
N MET A 107 -0.41 -23.93 -23.92
CA MET A 107 -1.62 -23.45 -23.21
C MET A 107 -1.52 -23.74 -21.70
N LYS A 108 -1.87 -22.76 -20.84
CA LYS A 108 -1.69 -22.83 -19.37
C LYS A 108 -3.02 -22.63 -18.64
N VAL A 109 -3.42 -23.61 -17.83
CA VAL A 109 -4.53 -23.53 -16.86
C VAL A 109 -4.06 -22.78 -15.59
N SER A 110 -4.98 -22.16 -14.84
CA SER A 110 -4.70 -21.08 -13.86
C SER A 110 -4.47 -21.56 -12.42
N LYS A 111 -3.61 -20.83 -11.70
CA LYS A 111 -3.07 -21.06 -10.33
C LYS A 111 -4.11 -21.16 -9.19
N TRP A 112 -5.38 -20.84 -9.47
CA TRP A 112 -6.42 -20.66 -8.46
C TRP A 112 -7.33 -21.87 -8.29
N GLU A 113 -7.26 -22.86 -9.18
CA GLU A 113 -8.13 -24.05 -9.14
C GLU A 113 -7.91 -24.90 -7.87
N CYS A 114 -6.76 -24.80 -7.21
CA CYS A 114 -6.45 -25.55 -5.99
C CYS A 114 -7.19 -25.06 -4.73
N PHE A 115 -7.87 -23.91 -4.78
CA PHE A 115 -8.54 -23.32 -3.62
C PHE A 115 -10.07 -23.45 -3.64
N LEU A 116 -10.64 -24.03 -4.72
CA LEU A 116 -12.08 -23.97 -4.99
C LEU A 116 -12.81 -25.32 -4.88
N ASN A 117 -12.10 -26.45 -4.78
CA ASN A 117 -12.71 -27.79 -4.95
C ASN A 117 -12.79 -28.63 -3.65
N SER A 118 -12.91 -28.01 -2.46
CA SER A 118 -13.04 -28.77 -1.20
C SER A 118 -14.45 -28.82 -0.62
N ASP A 119 -15.45 -28.19 -1.25
CA ASP A 119 -16.80 -28.09 -0.67
C ASP A 119 -17.88 -28.35 -1.74
N SER A 120 -18.24 -29.62 -1.96
CA SER A 120 -19.56 -30.03 -2.49
C SER A 120 -19.71 -31.56 -2.49
N ASP A 121 -19.92 -32.16 -1.31
CA ASP A 121 -20.80 -33.32 -1.16
C ASP A 121 -21.82 -32.96 -0.07
N ILE A 122 -22.76 -32.08 -0.42
CA ILE A 122 -24.02 -31.91 0.32
C ILE A 122 -25.13 -31.73 -0.73
N GLU A 123 -25.76 -32.84 -1.10
CA GLU A 123 -27.22 -32.93 -1.20
C GLU A 123 -27.74 -33.65 0.05
#